data_AF-A0A096AA86-F1
#
_entry.id   AF-A0A096AA86-F1
#
_cell.length_a   1.000
_cell.length_b   1.000
_cell.length_c   1.000
_cell.angle_alpha   90.00
_cell.angle_beta   90.00
_cell.angle_gamma   90.00
#
_symmetry.space_group_name_H-M   'P 1'
#
loop_
_entity.id
_entity.type
_entity.pdbx_description
1 polymer ?
#
loop_
_entity_poly.entity_id
_entity_poly.type
_entity_poly.pdbx_seq_one_letter_code
_entity_poly.pdbx_strand_id
1 'polypeptide(L)'
;METMNEKLTAEQNLNLIRKTIEESRLEITRGMWRGLLLWGLSVTVIALVVGHLWQNTSMGPRANGFWGLLGLVAIVDNLVNKNRPRLPQTFVSKTILQVWSSFGITASCIGFILGVFMGFCQNLIIDTSSCVALGANAYIPITAIIIMSMGVAGMITGKVLASKAITICSFITGTVGSVLALFLIGPMEMVVLAAASLVGLVVPGIIIKLREA
;
A
#
# COMPACT_ATOMS: atom_id res chain seq x y z
N MET A 1 0.25 -53.99 -2.71
CA MET A 1 0.71 -53.27 -3.92
C MET A 1 -0.08 -51.98 -4.13
N GLU A 2 -1.41 -51.96 -3.95
CA GLU A 2 -2.26 -50.75 -4.05
C GLU A 2 -1.79 -49.57 -3.17
N THR A 3 -1.51 -49.81 -1.89
CA THR A 3 -1.12 -48.76 -0.93
C THR A 3 0.22 -48.07 -1.26
N MET A 4 1.10 -48.73 -2.03
CA MET A 4 2.39 -48.14 -2.45
C MET A 4 2.22 -47.31 -3.73
N ASN A 5 1.35 -47.73 -4.64
CA ASN A 5 1.04 -47.01 -5.87
C ASN A 5 0.23 -45.73 -5.57
N GLU A 6 -0.71 -45.79 -4.63
CA GLU A 6 -1.43 -44.60 -4.13
C GLU A 6 -0.48 -43.60 -3.44
N LYS A 7 0.48 -44.09 -2.64
CA LYS A 7 1.50 -43.23 -2.01
C LYS A 7 2.39 -42.54 -3.05
N LEU A 8 2.90 -43.28 -4.03
CA LEU A 8 3.68 -42.73 -5.14
C LEU A 8 2.87 -41.68 -5.93
N THR A 9 1.59 -41.96 -6.20
CA THR A 9 0.68 -41.04 -6.89
C THR A 9 0.39 -39.77 -6.06
N ALA A 10 0.19 -39.91 -4.75
CA ALA A 10 -0.03 -38.78 -3.85
C ALA A 10 1.22 -37.88 -3.72
N GLU A 11 2.41 -38.48 -3.58
CA GLU A 11 3.68 -37.75 -3.57
C GLU A 11 3.94 -37.03 -4.90
N GLN A 12 3.64 -37.66 -6.03
CA GLN A 12 3.75 -37.05 -7.36
C GLN A 12 2.80 -35.85 -7.50
N ASN A 13 1.54 -35.98 -7.07
CA ASN A 13 0.58 -34.90 -7.10
C ASN A 13 0.98 -33.74 -6.18
N LEU A 14 1.50 -34.02 -4.98
CA LEU A 14 2.01 -33.01 -4.06
C LEU A 14 3.24 -32.29 -4.62
N ASN A 15 4.17 -33.03 -5.25
CA ASN A 15 5.33 -32.45 -5.92
C ASN A 15 4.92 -31.56 -7.10
N LEU A 16 3.92 -31.98 -7.88
CA LEU A 16 3.37 -31.18 -8.97
C LEU A 16 2.73 -29.89 -8.45
N ILE A 17 1.91 -29.97 -7.41
CA ILE A 17 1.28 -28.79 -6.77
C ILE A 17 2.36 -27.83 -6.28
N ARG A 18 3.38 -28.35 -5.57
CA ARG A 18 4.48 -27.54 -5.06
C ARG A 18 5.25 -26.84 -6.18
N LYS A 19 5.60 -27.59 -7.24
CA LYS A 19 6.30 -27.05 -8.41
C LYS A 19 5.48 -25.95 -9.08
N THR A 20 4.18 -26.19 -9.28
CA THR A 20 3.26 -25.20 -9.86
C THR A 20 3.17 -23.93 -9.01
N ILE A 21 3.17 -24.05 -7.68
CA ILE A 21 3.17 -22.90 -6.76
C ILE A 21 4.49 -22.13 -6.83
N GLU A 22 5.64 -22.82 -6.84
CA GLU A 22 6.96 -22.19 -6.95
C GLU A 22 7.12 -21.44 -8.28
N GLU A 23 6.73 -22.06 -9.40
CA GLU A 23 6.72 -21.43 -10.73
C GLU A 23 5.79 -20.22 -10.75
N SER A 24 4.57 -20.36 -10.21
CA SER A 24 3.61 -19.26 -10.07
C SER A 24 4.16 -18.07 -9.28
N ARG A 25 4.85 -18.33 -8.16
CA ARG A 25 5.48 -17.27 -7.34
C ARG A 25 6.57 -16.56 -8.12
N LEU A 26 7.38 -17.31 -8.86
CA LEU A 26 8.47 -16.76 -9.64
C LEU A 26 7.95 -15.87 -10.77
N GLU A 27 6.96 -16.35 -11.53
CA GLU A 27 6.32 -15.58 -12.61
C GLU A 27 5.65 -14.32 -12.09
N ILE A 28 4.93 -14.41 -10.97
CA ILE A 28 4.28 -13.25 -10.35
C ILE A 28 5.33 -12.26 -9.85
N THR A 29 6.37 -12.74 -9.16
CA THR A 29 7.45 -11.87 -8.68
C THR A 29 8.08 -11.11 -9.85
N ARG A 30 8.33 -11.81 -10.97
CA ARG A 30 8.87 -11.19 -12.18
C ARG A 30 7.88 -10.21 -12.82
N GLY A 31 6.60 -10.53 -12.86
CA GLY A 31 5.58 -9.61 -13.39
C GLY A 31 5.34 -8.35 -12.55
N MET A 32 5.77 -8.33 -11.29
CA MET A 32 5.30 -7.37 -10.29
C MET A 32 6.00 -6.01 -10.34
N TRP A 33 7.21 -5.92 -10.91
CA TRP A 33 7.99 -4.68 -10.86
C TRP A 33 7.25 -3.49 -11.48
N ARG A 34 6.48 -3.70 -12.56
CA ARG A 34 5.70 -2.63 -13.21
C ARG A 34 4.67 -2.04 -12.27
N GLY A 35 3.93 -2.90 -11.58
CA GLY A 35 2.92 -2.47 -10.60
C GLY A 35 3.55 -1.72 -9.43
N LEU A 36 4.66 -2.24 -8.88
CA LEU A 36 5.37 -1.60 -7.78
C LEU A 36 5.91 -0.21 -8.16
N LEU A 37 6.49 -0.06 -9.35
CA LEU A 37 6.99 1.23 -9.83
C LEU A 37 5.85 2.22 -10.09
N LEU A 38 4.79 1.78 -10.78
CA LEU A 38 3.66 2.66 -11.09
C LEU A 38 2.99 3.17 -9.81
N TRP A 39 2.70 2.28 -8.87
CA TRP A 39 2.07 2.64 -7.59
C TRP A 39 3.00 3.47 -6.71
N GLY A 40 4.27 3.08 -6.59
CA GLY A 40 5.26 3.82 -5.80
C GLY A 40 5.44 5.25 -6.30
N LEU A 41 5.61 5.43 -7.61
CA LEU A 41 5.75 6.76 -8.22
C LEU A 41 4.46 7.59 -8.10
N SER A 42 3.30 6.97 -8.28
CA SER A 42 2.01 7.66 -8.14
C SER A 42 1.80 8.21 -6.73
N VAL A 43 2.08 7.39 -5.71
CA VAL A 43 2.01 7.82 -4.30
C VAL A 43 3.05 8.90 -4.02
N THR A 44 4.28 8.77 -4.53
CA THR A 44 5.33 9.79 -4.37
C THR A 44 4.88 11.15 -4.93
N VAL A 45 4.39 11.18 -6.17
CA VAL A 45 3.98 12.43 -6.84
C VAL A 45 2.80 13.07 -6.09
N ILE A 46 1.78 12.30 -5.75
CA ILE A 46 0.59 12.83 -5.07
C ILE A 46 0.96 13.31 -3.67
N ALA A 47 1.79 12.58 -2.92
CA ALA A 47 2.25 12.99 -1.59
C ALA A 47 3.00 14.32 -1.66
N LEU A 48 3.90 14.51 -2.62
CA LEU A 48 4.63 15.77 -2.81
C LEU A 48 3.69 16.93 -3.19
N VAL A 49 2.70 16.69 -4.06
CA VAL A 49 1.70 17.70 -4.43
C VAL A 49 0.87 18.11 -3.21
N VAL A 50 0.39 17.15 -2.42
CA VAL A 50 -0.39 17.41 -1.20
C VAL A 50 0.46 18.16 -0.17
N GLY A 51 1.71 17.73 0.05
CA GLY A 51 2.66 18.40 0.95
C GLY A 51 2.97 19.84 0.53
N HIS A 52 3.21 20.07 -0.77
CA HIS A 52 3.44 21.41 -1.31
C HIS A 52 2.20 22.31 -1.15
N LEU A 53 1.00 21.78 -1.39
CA LEU A 53 -0.25 22.51 -1.18
C LEU A 53 -0.52 22.82 0.29
N TRP A 54 -0.08 21.97 1.22
CA TRP A 54 -0.12 22.25 2.66
C TRP A 54 0.80 23.40 3.05
N GLN A 55 2.00 23.49 2.47
CA GLN A 55 2.97 24.54 2.80
C GLN A 55 2.61 25.89 2.18
N ASN A 56 2.14 25.88 0.93
CA ASN A 56 2.07 27.10 0.11
C ASN A 56 0.66 27.65 -0.09
N THR A 57 -0.38 26.92 0.33
CA THR A 57 -1.79 27.33 0.15
C THR A 57 -2.55 27.29 1.47
N SER A 58 -3.49 28.21 1.66
CA SER A 58 -4.45 28.21 2.79
C SER A 58 -5.41 27.01 2.81
N MET A 59 -5.28 26.07 1.87
CA MET A 59 -6.10 24.86 1.80
C MET A 59 -5.84 23.90 2.98
N GLY A 60 -4.63 23.91 3.57
CA GLY A 60 -4.29 23.09 4.73
C GLY A 60 -4.78 21.64 4.57
N PRO A 61 -5.42 21.03 5.61
CA PRO A 61 -5.92 19.65 5.55
C PRO A 61 -6.90 19.33 4.41
N ARG A 62 -7.53 20.33 3.78
CA ARG A 62 -8.44 20.11 2.63
C ARG A 62 -7.72 19.59 1.40
N ALA A 63 -6.41 19.82 1.27
CA ALA A 63 -5.61 19.26 0.19
C ALA A 63 -5.54 17.72 0.24
N ASN A 64 -5.89 17.09 1.38
CA ASN A 64 -6.00 15.64 1.45
C ASN A 64 -7.09 15.07 0.51
N GLY A 65 -8.00 15.90 -0.01
CA GLY A 65 -8.95 15.48 -1.07
C GLY A 65 -8.25 14.99 -2.34
N PHE A 66 -7.02 15.42 -2.63
CA PHE A 66 -6.25 14.97 -3.80
C PHE A 66 -5.85 13.49 -3.72
N TRP A 67 -5.91 12.85 -2.54
CA TRP A 67 -5.72 11.41 -2.44
C TRP A 67 -6.74 10.61 -3.27
N GLY A 68 -7.91 11.19 -3.55
CA GLY A 68 -8.90 10.62 -4.48
C GLY A 68 -8.37 10.41 -5.91
N LEU A 69 -7.31 11.14 -6.32
CA LEU A 69 -6.66 10.96 -7.61
C LEU A 69 -6.03 9.57 -7.78
N LEU A 70 -5.63 8.89 -6.68
CA LEU A 70 -5.16 7.51 -6.76
C LEU A 70 -6.24 6.56 -7.31
N GLY A 71 -7.52 6.85 -7.06
CA GLY A 71 -8.64 6.13 -7.67
C GLY A 71 -8.65 6.28 -9.19
N LEU A 72 -8.35 7.49 -9.70
CA LEU A 72 -8.22 7.72 -11.14
C LEU A 72 -7.02 6.98 -11.72
N VAL A 73 -5.88 6.95 -11.03
CA VAL A 73 -4.71 6.16 -11.44
C VAL A 73 -5.07 4.69 -11.58
N ALA A 74 -5.82 4.13 -10.64
CA ALA A 74 -6.27 2.73 -10.70
C ALA A 74 -7.22 2.47 -11.88
N ILE A 75 -8.12 3.41 -12.21
CA ILE A 75 -8.99 3.31 -13.38
C ILE A 75 -8.18 3.35 -14.67
N VAL A 76 -7.26 4.32 -14.78
CA VAL A 76 -6.39 4.46 -15.96
C VAL A 76 -5.52 3.21 -16.14
N ASP A 77 -4.92 2.69 -15.07
CA ASP A 77 -4.12 1.45 -15.13
C ASP A 77 -4.96 0.26 -15.62
N ASN A 78 -6.19 0.11 -15.10
CA ASN A 78 -7.11 -0.93 -15.56
C ASN A 78 -7.48 -0.80 -17.05
N LEU A 79 -7.66 0.44 -17.55
CA LEU A 79 -7.97 0.70 -18.95
C LEU A 79 -6.78 0.39 -19.86
N VAL A 80 -5.58 0.85 -19.48
CA VAL A 80 -4.34 0.64 -20.25
C VAL A 80 -3.96 -0.84 -20.30
N ASN A 81 -4.18 -1.57 -19.21
CA ASN A 81 -3.84 -2.99 -19.12
C ASN A 81 -4.99 -3.92 -19.54
N LYS A 82 -6.15 -3.41 -19.96
CA LYS A 82 -7.32 -4.22 -20.35
C LYS A 82 -7.01 -5.23 -21.45
N ASN A 83 -6.13 -4.85 -22.38
CA ASN A 83 -5.79 -5.65 -23.57
C ASN A 83 -4.47 -6.42 -23.43
N ARG A 84 -3.81 -6.37 -22.27
CA ARG A 84 -2.55 -7.09 -22.04
C ARG A 84 -2.84 -8.48 -21.47
N PRO A 85 -2.02 -9.50 -21.80
CA PRO A 85 -2.12 -10.79 -21.14
C PRO A 85 -1.93 -10.56 -19.64
N ARG A 86 -2.96 -10.86 -18.86
CA ARG A 86 -2.91 -10.73 -17.39
C ARG A 86 -1.94 -11.78 -16.85
N LEU A 87 -1.18 -11.41 -15.83
CA LEU A 87 -0.42 -12.39 -15.06
C LEU A 87 -1.36 -13.54 -14.65
N PRO A 88 -0.91 -14.81 -14.70
CA PRO A 88 -1.76 -15.92 -14.36
C PRO A 88 -2.36 -15.69 -12.97
N GLN A 89 -3.69 -15.75 -12.88
CA GLN A 89 -4.41 -15.54 -11.62
C GLN A 89 -4.28 -16.78 -10.74
N THR A 90 -3.10 -16.93 -10.15
CA THR A 90 -2.81 -18.02 -9.22
C THR A 90 -3.28 -17.66 -7.82
N PHE A 91 -3.28 -18.66 -6.92
CA PHE A 91 -3.59 -18.45 -5.50
C PHE A 91 -2.77 -17.29 -4.91
N VAL A 92 -1.49 -17.21 -5.25
CA VAL A 92 -0.55 -16.18 -4.79
C VAL A 92 -0.98 -14.79 -5.23
N SER A 93 -1.34 -14.60 -6.51
CA SER A 93 -1.80 -13.30 -7.02
C SER A 93 -3.09 -12.84 -6.33
N LYS A 94 -4.01 -13.77 -6.05
CA LYS A 94 -5.27 -13.47 -5.35
C LYS A 94 -5.02 -13.05 -3.91
N THR A 95 -4.16 -13.76 -3.19
CA THR A 95 -3.80 -13.40 -1.81
C THR A 95 -3.20 -12.00 -1.73
N ILE A 96 -2.30 -11.66 -2.66
CA ILE A 96 -1.68 -10.33 -2.70
C ILE A 96 -2.74 -9.25 -2.97
N LEU A 97 -3.62 -9.47 -3.96
CA LEU A 97 -4.69 -8.53 -4.27
C LEU A 97 -5.66 -8.35 -3.08
N GLN A 98 -5.97 -9.42 -2.34
CA GLN A 98 -6.80 -9.36 -1.15
C GLN A 98 -6.15 -8.52 -0.04
N VAL A 99 -4.86 -8.75 0.25
CA VAL A 99 -4.11 -7.97 1.26
C VAL A 99 -4.12 -6.48 0.92
N TRP A 100 -3.81 -6.11 -0.32
CA TRP A 100 -3.79 -4.72 -0.76
C TRP A 100 -5.19 -4.09 -0.84
N SER A 101 -6.21 -4.86 -1.24
CA SER A 101 -7.61 -4.40 -1.22
C SER A 101 -8.07 -4.12 0.20
N SER A 102 -7.77 -5.00 1.16
CA SER A 102 -8.11 -4.80 2.57
C SER A 102 -7.42 -3.56 3.15
N PHE A 103 -6.15 -3.34 2.82
CA PHE A 103 -5.43 -2.11 3.18
C PHE A 103 -6.10 -0.87 2.60
N GLY A 104 -6.40 -0.88 1.29
CA GLY A 104 -7.03 0.24 0.60
C GLY A 104 -8.42 0.59 1.14
N ILE A 105 -9.26 -0.42 1.41
CA ILE A 105 -10.58 -0.25 2.04
C ILE A 105 -10.42 0.36 3.43
N THR A 106 -9.51 -0.17 4.24
CA THR A 106 -9.28 0.33 5.61
C THR A 106 -8.80 1.77 5.60
N ALA A 107 -7.80 2.10 4.77
CA ALA A 107 -7.28 3.47 4.64
C ALA A 107 -8.37 4.44 4.13
N SER A 108 -9.19 4.00 3.19
CA SER A 108 -10.32 4.79 2.67
C SER A 108 -11.38 5.02 3.75
N CYS A 109 -11.74 4.01 4.52
CA CYS A 109 -12.69 4.14 5.64
C CYS A 109 -12.16 5.10 6.71
N ILE A 110 -10.87 4.99 7.08
CA ILE A 110 -10.24 5.91 8.05
C ILE A 110 -10.31 7.36 7.52
N GLY A 111 -9.91 7.57 6.25
CA GLY A 111 -9.97 8.89 5.62
C GLY A 111 -11.40 9.45 5.52
N PHE A 112 -12.37 8.60 5.19
CA PHE A 112 -13.77 8.99 5.08
C PHE A 112 -14.39 9.31 6.44
N ILE A 113 -14.24 8.44 7.44
CA ILE A 113 -14.80 8.63 8.78
C ILE A 113 -14.22 9.90 9.41
N LEU A 114 -12.89 10.07 9.39
CA LEU A 114 -12.25 11.24 9.98
C LEU A 114 -12.54 12.52 9.17
N GLY A 115 -12.60 12.43 7.84
CA GLY A 115 -12.94 13.55 6.96
C GLY A 115 -14.38 14.03 7.13
N VAL A 116 -15.35 13.11 7.16
CA VAL A 116 -16.78 13.43 7.36
C VAL A 116 -17.05 13.90 8.78
N PHE A 117 -16.44 13.26 9.79
CA PHE A 117 -16.57 13.68 11.19
C PHE A 117 -16.07 15.12 11.38
N MET A 118 -14.90 15.46 10.83
CA MET A 118 -14.33 16.80 10.95
C MET A 118 -15.14 17.84 10.14
N GLY A 119 -15.63 17.47 8.95
CA GLY A 119 -16.51 18.34 8.15
C GLY A 119 -17.90 18.56 8.75
N PHE A 120 -18.47 17.55 9.41
CA PHE A 120 -19.77 17.64 10.08
C PHE A 120 -19.68 18.46 11.37
N CYS A 121 -18.62 18.27 12.18
CA CYS A 121 -18.35 19.09 13.35
C CYS A 121 -18.07 20.57 13.02
N GLN A 122 -17.47 20.88 11.86
CA GLN A 122 -17.28 22.27 11.42
C GLN A 122 -18.60 22.96 11.01
N ASN A 123 -19.59 22.22 10.50
CA ASN A 123 -20.89 22.79 10.08
C ASN A 123 -21.92 22.88 11.23
N LEU A 124 -21.60 22.37 12.41
CA LEU A 124 -22.43 22.48 13.62
C LEU A 124 -22.01 23.66 14.53
N ILE A 125 -21.04 24.47 14.11
CA ILE A 125 -20.55 25.63 14.86
C ILE A 125 -20.91 26.90 14.10
N ILE A 126 -22.16 27.34 14.23
CA ILE A 126 -22.47 28.78 14.27
C ILE A 126 -22.40 29.15 15.75
N ASP A 127 -21.57 30.14 16.05
CA ASP A 127 -21.37 30.75 17.36
C ASP A 127 -20.97 29.80 18.49
N THR A 128 -19.69 29.85 18.87
CA THR A 128 -19.24 30.44 20.14
C THR A 128 -17.82 29.94 20.38
N SER A 129 -16.93 30.87 20.68
CA SER A 129 -15.65 30.63 21.32
C SER A 129 -15.76 29.58 22.43
N SER A 130 -14.78 28.68 22.47
CA SER A 130 -14.47 27.78 23.61
C SER A 130 -15.19 26.43 23.66
N CYS A 131 -14.35 25.38 23.61
CA CYS A 131 -14.49 24.07 24.23
C CYS A 131 -15.71 23.17 23.87
N VAL A 132 -15.55 22.36 22.83
CA VAL A 132 -15.91 20.93 22.94
C VAL A 132 -14.74 20.24 23.64
N ALA A 133 -14.91 20.00 24.94
CA ALA A 133 -14.00 19.21 25.76
C ALA A 133 -14.08 17.72 25.40
N LEU A 134 -13.48 17.33 24.27
CA LEU A 134 -12.62 16.15 24.28
C LEU A 134 -11.25 16.67 24.71
N GLY A 135 -10.92 16.47 25.98
CA GLY A 135 -9.61 16.82 26.52
C GLY A 135 -8.50 16.18 25.70
N ALA A 136 -7.48 16.99 25.43
CA ALA A 136 -6.34 16.78 24.54
C ALA A 136 -6.59 17.18 23.09
N ASN A 137 -5.70 18.05 22.60
CA ASN A 137 -5.34 18.19 21.20
C ASN A 137 -4.88 16.82 20.67
N ALA A 138 -5.82 15.90 20.46
CA ALA A 138 -5.57 14.55 20.01
C ALA A 138 -5.28 14.61 18.51
N TYR A 139 -4.04 14.94 18.18
CA TYR A 139 -3.51 14.76 16.84
C TYR A 139 -3.50 13.25 16.56
N ILE A 140 -4.36 12.81 15.64
CA ILE A 140 -4.41 11.43 15.18
C ILE A 140 -3.41 11.31 14.01
N PRO A 141 -2.32 10.56 14.15
CA PRO A 141 -1.30 10.43 13.11
C PRO A 141 -1.76 9.46 12.01
N ILE A 142 -2.72 9.90 11.19
CA ILE A 142 -3.32 9.09 10.10
C ILE A 142 -2.21 8.60 9.15
N THR A 143 -1.25 9.47 8.81
CA THR A 143 -0.12 9.16 7.94
C THR A 143 0.73 8.01 8.50
N ALA A 144 1.01 8.00 9.80
CA ALA A 144 1.79 6.94 10.45
C ALA A 144 1.05 5.59 10.44
N ILE A 145 -0.27 5.61 10.68
CA ILE A 145 -1.13 4.40 10.63
C ILE A 145 -1.13 3.82 9.21
N ILE A 146 -1.25 4.68 8.19
CA ILE A 146 -1.22 4.26 6.78
C ILE A 146 0.14 3.67 6.42
N ILE A 147 1.24 4.33 6.77
CA ILE A 147 2.61 3.83 6.49
C ILE A 147 2.86 2.48 7.19
N MET A 148 2.44 2.35 8.45
CA MET A 148 2.59 1.10 9.18
C MET A 148 1.77 -0.03 8.54
N SER A 149 0.51 0.26 8.21
CA SER A 149 -0.39 -0.71 7.56
C SER A 149 0.13 -1.13 6.18
N MET A 150 0.65 -0.17 5.41
CA MET A 150 1.32 -0.41 4.13
C MET A 150 2.56 -1.28 4.29
N GLY A 151 3.37 -1.04 5.33
CA GLY A 151 4.54 -1.86 5.68
C GLY A 151 4.16 -3.31 5.99
N VAL A 152 3.08 -3.53 6.74
CA VAL A 152 2.56 -4.88 7.02
C VAL A 152 2.06 -5.56 5.75
N ALA A 153 1.27 -4.85 4.92
CA ALA A 153 0.77 -5.36 3.64
C ALA A 153 1.93 -5.76 2.69
N GLY A 154 2.95 -4.92 2.59
CA GLY A 154 4.16 -5.18 1.82
C GLY A 154 4.98 -6.36 2.38
N MET A 155 5.07 -6.48 3.71
CA MET A 155 5.76 -7.59 4.37
C MET A 155 5.08 -8.93 4.09
N ILE A 156 3.75 -9.00 4.23
CA ILE A 156 2.96 -10.19 3.88
C ILE A 156 3.17 -10.54 2.40
N THR A 157 3.10 -9.54 1.51
CA THR A 157 3.35 -9.70 0.08
C THR A 157 4.74 -10.30 -0.19
N GLY A 158 5.79 -9.77 0.46
CA GLY A 158 7.15 -10.28 0.31
C GLY A 158 7.32 -11.73 0.81
N LYS A 159 6.65 -12.09 1.92
CA LYS A 159 6.65 -13.47 2.44
C LYS A 159 5.91 -14.44 1.51
N VAL A 160 4.76 -14.02 0.97
CA VAL A 160 3.96 -14.81 0.02
C VAL A 160 4.74 -15.06 -1.29
N LEU A 161 5.53 -14.08 -1.73
CA LEU A 161 6.39 -14.18 -2.92
C LEU A 161 7.77 -14.79 -2.65
N ALA A 162 8.09 -15.13 -1.40
CA ALA A 162 9.43 -15.54 -0.97
C ALA A 162 10.56 -14.55 -1.36
N SER A 163 10.25 -13.27 -1.53
CA SER A 163 11.20 -12.22 -1.91
C SER A 163 11.71 -11.47 -0.68
N LYS A 164 12.98 -11.71 -0.32
CA LYS A 164 13.64 -11.02 0.80
C LYS A 164 13.69 -9.50 0.59
N ALA A 165 13.87 -9.05 -0.65
CA ALA A 165 13.95 -7.62 -0.98
C ALA A 165 12.67 -6.88 -0.62
N ILE A 166 11.51 -7.40 -1.04
CA ILE A 166 10.20 -6.80 -0.72
C ILE A 166 9.96 -6.79 0.80
N THR A 167 10.23 -7.92 1.47
CA THR A 167 10.04 -8.03 2.93
C THR A 167 10.87 -7.03 3.71
N ILE A 168 12.17 -6.91 3.43
CA ILE A 168 13.08 -6.00 4.15
C ILE A 168 12.70 -4.55 3.88
N CYS A 169 12.47 -4.18 2.61
CA CYS A 169 12.08 -2.82 2.25
C CYS A 169 10.77 -2.40 2.93
N SER A 170 9.78 -3.30 2.96
CA SER A 170 8.48 -3.04 3.58
C SER A 170 8.57 -2.94 5.11
N PHE A 171 9.41 -3.76 5.75
CA PHE A 171 9.63 -3.70 7.19
C PHE A 171 10.29 -2.38 7.60
N ILE A 172 11.35 -1.96 6.89
CA ILE A 172 12.03 -0.68 7.12
C ILE A 172 11.06 0.47 6.90
N THR A 173 10.31 0.43 5.80
CA THR A 173 9.30 1.46 5.48
C THR A 173 8.23 1.56 6.57
N GLY A 174 7.68 0.44 7.02
CA GLY A 174 6.66 0.43 8.06
C GLY A 174 7.17 0.96 9.40
N THR A 175 8.33 0.48 9.85
CA THR A 175 8.91 0.87 11.15
C THR A 175 9.49 2.28 11.13
N VAL A 176 10.47 2.55 10.27
CA VAL A 176 11.15 3.84 10.21
C VAL A 176 10.20 4.93 9.71
N GLY A 177 9.39 4.64 8.67
CA GLY A 177 8.47 5.61 8.12
C GLY A 177 7.34 6.00 9.08
N SER A 178 6.78 5.05 9.85
CA SER A 178 5.75 5.39 10.84
C SER A 178 6.32 6.21 11.99
N VAL A 179 7.50 5.84 12.51
CA VAL A 179 8.17 6.59 13.57
C VAL A 179 8.52 8.00 13.11
N LEU A 180 9.09 8.16 11.90
CA LEU A 180 9.39 9.48 11.34
C LEU A 180 8.13 10.33 11.14
N ALA A 181 7.03 9.73 10.71
CA ALA A 181 5.75 10.44 10.55
C ALA A 181 5.18 10.92 11.89
N LEU A 182 5.47 10.23 13.01
CA LEU A 182 5.08 10.68 14.35
C LEU A 182 5.91 11.87 14.85
N PHE A 183 7.20 11.93 14.48
CA PHE A 183 8.08 13.02 14.89
C PHE A 183 7.94 14.28 14.02
N LEU A 184 7.64 14.12 12.73
CA LEU A 184 7.59 15.20 11.75
C LEU A 184 6.15 15.64 11.48
N ILE A 185 5.49 16.23 12.48
CA ILE A 185 4.09 16.68 12.39
C ILE A 185 3.93 17.81 11.38
N GLY A 186 2.87 17.76 10.55
CA GLY A 186 2.52 18.79 9.59
C GLY A 186 2.88 18.45 8.15
N PRO A 187 3.26 19.43 7.30
CA PRO A 187 3.48 19.18 5.87
C PRO A 187 4.61 18.19 5.56
N MET A 188 5.55 18.04 6.50
CA MET A 188 6.67 17.12 6.39
C MET A 188 6.25 15.65 6.46
N GLU A 189 5.08 15.33 7.02
CA GLU A 189 4.55 13.96 7.03
C GLU A 189 4.35 13.42 5.62
N MET A 190 3.93 14.27 4.68
CA MET A 190 3.72 13.90 3.29
C MET A 190 5.04 13.62 2.58
N VAL A 191 6.11 14.32 2.97
CA VAL A 191 7.47 14.03 2.50
C VAL A 191 7.96 12.67 3.03
N VAL A 192 7.65 12.35 4.30
CA VAL A 192 7.93 11.03 4.87
C VAL A 192 7.17 9.94 4.13
N LEU A 193 5.89 10.16 3.81
CA LEU A 193 5.09 9.22 3.02
C LEU A 193 5.64 9.04 1.59
N ALA A 194 6.10 10.12 0.95
CA ALA A 194 6.77 10.05 -0.34
C ALA A 194 8.03 9.19 -0.25
N ALA A 195 8.92 9.46 0.72
CA ALA A 195 10.12 8.67 0.96
C ALA A 195 9.80 7.19 1.28
N ALA A 196 8.78 6.95 2.10
CA ALA A 196 8.29 5.62 2.43
C ALA A 196 7.82 4.86 1.19
N SER A 197 7.11 5.52 0.27
CA SER A 197 6.67 4.88 -0.98
C SER A 197 7.84 4.55 -1.93
N LEU A 198 8.88 5.39 -1.96
CA LEU A 198 10.09 5.10 -2.72
C LEU A 198 10.81 3.87 -2.17
N VAL A 199 11.04 3.82 -0.85
CA VAL A 199 11.74 2.70 -0.22
C VAL A 199 10.90 1.42 -0.26
N GLY A 200 9.61 1.51 0.04
CA GLY A 200 8.72 0.35 0.20
C GLY A 200 8.25 -0.26 -1.13
N LEU A 201 8.14 0.52 -2.20
CA LEU A 201 7.63 0.06 -3.50
C LEU A 201 8.63 0.23 -4.64
N VAL A 202 9.24 1.42 -4.77
CA VAL A 202 10.10 1.71 -5.93
C VAL A 202 11.41 0.91 -5.87
N VAL A 203 12.10 0.91 -4.73
CA VAL A 203 13.34 0.14 -4.53
C VAL A 203 13.16 -1.36 -4.82
N PRO A 204 12.19 -2.08 -4.23
CA PRO A 204 11.99 -3.48 -4.57
C PRO A 204 11.56 -3.68 -6.03
N GLY A 205 10.80 -2.75 -6.62
CA GLY A 205 10.47 -2.77 -8.05
C GLY A 205 11.70 -2.70 -8.95
N ILE A 206 12.66 -1.81 -8.64
CA ILE A 206 13.93 -1.69 -9.38
C ILE A 206 14.77 -2.97 -9.20
N ILE A 207 14.89 -3.49 -7.97
CA ILE A 207 15.68 -4.71 -7.70
C ILE A 207 15.14 -5.91 -8.50
N ILE A 208 13.82 -6.05 -8.58
CA ILE A 208 13.17 -7.12 -9.35
C ILE A 208 13.47 -6.93 -10.85
N LYS A 209 13.27 -5.70 -11.38
CA LYS A 209 13.58 -5.38 -12.77
C LYS A 209 15.02 -5.70 -13.15
N LEU A 210 15.98 -5.40 -12.27
CA LEU A 210 17.40 -5.70 -12.48
C LEU A 210 17.74 -7.19 -12.41
N ARG A 211 16.90 -8.02 -11.76
CA ARG A 211 17.06 -9.49 -11.75
C ARG A 211 16.43 -10.17 -12.97
N GLU A 212 15.59 -9.46 -13.71
CA GLU A 212 14.96 -9.92 -14.95
C GLU A 212 15.73 -9.53 -16.21
N ALA A 213 16.51 -8.45 -16.15
CA ALA A 213 17.39 -7.99 -17.23
C ALA A 213 18.69 -8.80 -17.26
#